data_AF-S4XQC5-F1
#
_entry.id   AF-S4XQC5-F1
#
_cell.length_a   1.000
_cell.length_b   1.000
_cell.length_c   1.000
_cell.angle_alpha   90.00
_cell.angle_beta   90.00
_cell.angle_gamma   90.00
#
_symmetry.space_group_name_H-M   'P 1'
#
loop_
_entity.id
_entity.type
_entity.pdbx_description
1 polymer ?
#
loop_
_entity_poly.entity_id
_entity_poly.type
_entity_poly.pdbx_seq_one_letter_code
_entity_poly.pdbx_strand_id
1 'polypeptide(L)'
;MAPRLPLSIKLTRRAVARRDLFCELVQKAVRPCQADAAFAFHAFAFKADEDGFARELMDRRTELWLFRSNQRASCGDFLAVDMSSPWPARRRAYVIELKRGMPVRLGGGAVGVQLRNAASAVQAVAQQGDVLGAEAAYVTVAGDGAEIVAMLGRGGRS
;
A
#
# COMPACT_ATOMS: atom_id res chain seq x y z
N MET A 1 -15.67 18.92 -10.63
CA MET A 1 -14.99 17.65 -10.97
C MET A 1 -14.19 17.24 -9.76
N ALA A 2 -14.28 15.98 -9.31
CA ALA A 2 -13.44 15.51 -8.21
C ALA A 2 -11.96 15.49 -8.65
N PRO A 3 -11.01 15.87 -7.77
CA PRO A 3 -9.59 15.84 -8.09
C PRO A 3 -9.17 14.42 -8.47
N ARG A 4 -8.33 14.29 -9.51
CA ARG A 4 -7.76 13.00 -9.91
C ARG A 4 -6.68 12.60 -8.89
N LEU A 5 -7.10 11.88 -7.86
CA LEU A 5 -6.20 11.39 -6.82
C LEU A 5 -5.32 10.25 -7.34
N PRO A 6 -4.07 10.12 -6.86
CA PRO A 6 -3.27 8.94 -7.13
C PRO A 6 -3.91 7.68 -6.54
N LEU A 7 -3.54 6.50 -7.06
CA LEU A 7 -4.03 5.23 -6.56
C LEU A 7 -3.36 4.82 -5.24
N SER A 8 -2.13 5.28 -5.01
CA SER A 8 -1.40 5.04 -3.78
C SER A 8 -0.35 6.12 -3.52
N ILE A 9 0.08 6.23 -2.27
CA ILE A 9 1.17 7.11 -1.84
C ILE A 9 2.21 6.31 -1.05
N LYS A 10 3.50 6.52 -1.34
CA LYS A 10 4.58 5.84 -0.61
C LYS A 10 4.65 6.36 0.82
N LEU A 11 4.55 5.46 1.80
CA LEU A 11 4.68 5.79 3.21
C LEU A 11 6.15 5.91 3.63
N THR A 12 6.37 6.70 4.66
CA THR A 12 7.64 6.77 5.39
C THR A 12 7.38 6.47 6.85
N ARG A 13 8.35 5.89 7.56
CA ARG A 13 8.21 5.62 9.01
C ARG A 13 7.80 6.86 9.80
N ARG A 14 8.39 8.01 9.46
CA ARG A 14 8.06 9.30 10.08
C ARG A 14 6.62 9.70 9.84
N ALA A 15 6.10 9.52 8.63
CA ALA A 15 4.71 9.84 8.31
C ALA A 15 3.73 8.90 9.02
N VAL A 16 4.04 7.61 9.14
CA VAL A 16 3.16 6.67 9.87
C VAL A 16 3.16 6.97 11.38
N ALA A 17 4.30 7.35 11.95
CA ALA A 17 4.41 7.68 13.38
C ALA A 17 3.72 9.00 13.77
N ARG A 18 3.51 9.93 12.82
CA ARG A 18 3.07 11.30 13.09
C ARG A 18 2.00 11.77 12.12
N ARG A 19 0.80 12.06 12.65
CA ARG A 19 -0.37 12.48 11.86
C ARG A 19 -0.12 13.76 11.05
N ASP A 20 0.60 14.73 11.61
CA ASP A 20 0.94 15.98 10.91
C ASP A 20 1.85 15.72 9.70
N LEU A 21 2.86 14.86 9.85
CA LEU A 21 3.74 14.46 8.75
C LEU A 21 3.00 13.59 7.71
N PHE A 22 2.00 12.81 8.12
CA PHE A 22 1.11 12.12 7.20
C PHE A 22 0.27 13.12 6.38
N CYS A 23 -0.31 14.14 7.01
CA CYS A 23 -1.03 15.20 6.30
C CYS A 23 -0.13 15.89 5.27
N GLU A 24 1.10 16.26 5.65
CA GLU A 24 2.08 16.85 4.73
C GLU A 24 2.43 15.92 3.57
N LEU A 25 2.60 14.62 3.85
CA LEU A 25 2.88 13.61 2.82
C LEU A 25 1.75 13.56 1.79
N VAL A 26 0.49 13.52 2.24
CA VAL A 26 -0.68 13.53 1.36
C VAL A 26 -0.72 14.82 0.54
N GLN A 27 -0.51 15.98 1.16
CA GLN A 27 -0.49 17.27 0.46
C GLN A 27 0.61 17.33 -0.60
N LYS A 28 1.82 16.85 -0.30
CA LYS A 28 2.95 16.81 -1.25
C LYS A 28 2.68 15.87 -2.41
N ALA A 29 2.08 14.71 -2.15
CA ALA A 29 1.79 13.69 -3.16
C ALA A 29 0.61 14.07 -4.07
N VAL A 30 -0.45 14.65 -3.50
CA VAL A 30 -1.69 14.95 -4.23
C VAL A 30 -1.69 16.37 -4.81
N ARG A 31 -1.02 17.33 -4.13
CA ARG A 31 -1.06 18.77 -4.42
C ARG A 31 -2.49 19.30 -4.61
N PRO A 32 -3.41 19.04 -3.65
CA PRO A 32 -4.81 19.43 -3.80
C PRO A 32 -4.94 20.96 -3.72
N CYS A 33 -5.96 21.51 -4.38
CA CYS A 33 -6.38 22.87 -4.06
C CYS A 33 -6.96 22.92 -2.63
N GLN A 34 -7.08 24.12 -2.04
CA GLN A 34 -7.56 24.27 -0.66
C GLN A 34 -8.95 23.64 -0.45
N ALA A 35 -9.84 23.77 -1.44
CA ALA A 35 -11.19 23.19 -1.38
C ALA A 35 -11.18 21.65 -1.34
N ASP A 36 -10.16 21.01 -1.90
CA ASP A 36 -10.05 19.55 -2.04
C ASP A 36 -9.16 18.91 -0.96
N ALA A 37 -8.50 19.70 -0.11
CA ALA A 37 -7.50 19.19 0.83
C ALA A 37 -8.08 18.17 1.82
N ALA A 38 -9.26 18.45 2.37
CA ALA A 38 -9.96 17.53 3.27
C ALA A 38 -10.36 16.23 2.54
N PHE A 39 -10.87 16.35 1.31
CA PHE A 39 -11.24 15.21 0.49
C PHE A 39 -10.03 14.31 0.18
N ALA A 40 -8.91 14.91 -0.23
CA ALA A 40 -7.66 14.20 -0.46
C ALA A 40 -7.18 13.47 0.80
N PHE A 41 -7.19 14.13 1.96
CA PHE A 41 -6.82 13.51 3.22
C PHE A 41 -7.70 12.30 3.55
N HIS A 42 -9.02 12.44 3.47
CA HIS A 42 -9.96 11.36 3.76
C HIS A 42 -9.79 10.16 2.83
N ALA A 43 -9.32 10.34 1.60
CA ALA A 43 -9.08 9.24 0.68
C ALA A 43 -7.92 8.32 1.10
N PHE A 44 -6.97 8.83 1.90
CA PHE A 44 -5.78 8.08 2.35
C PHE A 44 -5.74 7.84 3.86
N ALA A 45 -6.56 8.53 4.65
CA ALA A 45 -6.56 8.44 6.11
C ALA A 45 -6.62 6.98 6.61
N PHE A 46 -5.84 6.69 7.66
CA PHE A 46 -5.87 5.39 8.33
C PHE A 46 -7.12 5.23 9.19
N LYS A 47 -7.68 4.03 9.17
CA LYS A 47 -8.54 3.47 10.21
C LYS A 47 -7.65 2.93 11.33
N ALA A 48 -8.23 2.76 12.52
CA ALA A 48 -7.46 2.53 13.74
C ALA A 48 -6.51 1.30 13.69
N ASP A 49 -6.93 0.23 13.02
CA ASP A 49 -6.17 -1.01 12.84
C ASP A 49 -5.11 -0.91 11.72
N GLU A 50 -5.35 -0.10 10.69
CA GLU A 50 -4.44 0.10 9.57
C GLU A 50 -3.13 0.81 9.99
N ASP A 51 -3.18 1.78 10.91
CA ASP A 51 -1.98 2.46 11.42
C ASP A 51 -1.08 1.50 12.20
N GLY A 52 -1.66 0.67 13.08
CA GLY A 52 -0.92 -0.35 13.82
C GLY A 52 -0.22 -1.34 12.90
N PHE A 53 -0.93 -1.83 11.88
CA PHE A 53 -0.36 -2.69 10.85
C PHE A 53 0.80 -2.02 10.10
N ALA A 54 0.62 -0.78 9.64
CA ALA A 54 1.63 -0.06 8.88
C ALA A 54 2.92 0.13 9.70
N ARG A 55 2.80 0.50 10.99
CA ARG A 55 3.95 0.64 11.90
C ARG A 55 4.67 -0.69 12.06
N GLU A 56 3.94 -1.73 12.45
CA GLU A 56 4.51 -3.04 12.74
C GLU A 56 5.24 -3.63 11.52
N LEU A 57 4.64 -3.53 10.32
CA LEU A 57 5.27 -4.01 9.11
C LEU A 57 6.55 -3.23 8.75
N MET A 58 6.49 -1.89 8.79
CA MET A 58 7.64 -1.04 8.43
C MET A 58 8.79 -1.10 9.45
N ASP A 59 8.50 -1.46 10.70
CA ASP A 59 9.50 -1.67 11.74
C ASP A 59 10.18 -3.04 11.59
N ARG A 60 9.42 -4.09 11.25
CA ARG A 60 9.96 -5.46 11.12
C ARG A 60 10.62 -5.73 9.77
N ARG A 61 10.18 -5.05 8.70
CA ARG A 61 10.59 -5.35 7.32
C ARG A 61 11.05 -4.10 6.60
N THR A 62 12.33 -3.79 6.75
CA THR A 62 12.94 -2.56 6.22
C THR A 62 13.10 -2.58 4.70
N GLU A 63 13.15 -3.78 4.11
CA GLU A 63 13.20 -4.02 2.68
C GLU A 63 11.83 -3.85 1.99
N LEU A 64 10.75 -3.86 2.75
CA LEU A 64 9.40 -3.67 2.21
C LEU A 64 9.08 -2.17 2.16
N TRP A 65 8.93 -1.64 0.95
CA TRP A 65 8.37 -0.32 0.75
C TRP A 65 6.85 -0.39 0.81
N LEU A 66 6.27 0.28 1.79
CA LEU A 66 4.82 0.31 1.99
C LEU A 66 4.21 1.55 1.34
N PHE A 67 3.09 1.35 0.66
CA PHE A 67 2.28 2.36 0.03
C PHE A 67 0.87 2.31 0.60
N ARG A 68 0.32 3.46 0.95
CA ARG A 68 -1.07 3.60 1.34
C ARG A 68 -1.93 3.72 0.10
N SER A 69 -2.88 2.79 -0.06
CA SER A 69 -3.83 2.80 -1.17
C SER A 69 -4.92 3.87 -0.96
N ASN A 70 -5.47 4.37 -2.06
CA ASN A 70 -6.63 5.23 -2.07
C ASN A 70 -7.90 4.41 -1.79
N GLN A 71 -8.51 4.61 -0.62
CA GLN A 71 -9.67 3.83 -0.18
C GLN A 71 -10.90 3.99 -1.10
N ARG A 72 -10.96 5.06 -1.89
CA ARG A 72 -12.06 5.28 -2.85
C ARG A 72 -11.84 4.58 -4.19
N ALA A 73 -10.67 3.98 -4.40
CA ALA A 73 -10.26 3.40 -5.67
C ALA A 73 -10.30 1.88 -5.70
N SER A 74 -10.77 1.19 -4.65
CA SER A 74 -10.91 -0.29 -4.63
C SER A 74 -9.63 -1.02 -5.07
N CYS A 75 -8.51 -0.66 -4.45
CA CYS A 75 -7.18 -1.21 -4.71
C CYS A 75 -6.52 -1.81 -3.44
N GLY A 76 -7.35 -2.27 -2.49
CA GLY A 76 -6.92 -2.69 -1.15
C GLY A 76 -6.64 -1.53 -0.21
N ASP A 77 -6.11 -1.85 0.96
CA ASP A 77 -5.72 -0.89 2.00
C ASP A 77 -4.27 -0.46 1.85
N PHE A 78 -3.41 -1.37 1.39
CA PHE A 78 -1.99 -1.13 1.20
C PHE A 78 -1.44 -1.82 -0.05
N LEU A 79 -0.31 -1.32 -0.53
CA LEU A 79 0.56 -2.02 -1.47
C LEU A 79 1.96 -2.08 -0.87
N ALA A 80 2.56 -3.26 -0.78
CA ALA A 80 3.95 -3.43 -0.34
C ALA A 80 4.81 -3.89 -1.52
N VAL A 81 6.00 -3.32 -1.68
CA VAL A 81 6.98 -3.76 -2.68
C VAL A 81 8.21 -4.30 -1.96
N ASP A 82 8.61 -5.51 -2.32
CA ASP A 82 9.87 -6.08 -1.87
C ASP A 82 11.05 -5.51 -2.66
N MET A 83 11.86 -4.70 -1.98
CA MET A 83 13.02 -4.01 -2.54
C MET A 83 14.32 -4.80 -2.37
N SER A 84 14.26 -6.07 -1.96
CA SER A 84 15.45 -6.93 -1.79
C SER A 84 16.26 -7.09 -3.07
N SER A 85 15.62 -6.95 -4.24
CA SER A 85 16.30 -6.96 -5.53
C SER A 85 16.65 -5.54 -6.00
N PRO A 86 17.88 -5.27 -6.47
CA PRO A 86 18.21 -3.99 -7.08
C PRO A 86 17.52 -3.78 -8.44
N TRP A 87 17.08 -4.85 -9.10
CA TRP A 87 16.45 -4.79 -10.42
C TRP A 87 14.91 -4.69 -10.31
N PRO A 88 14.28 -3.59 -10.77
CA PRO A 88 12.83 -3.41 -10.66
C PRO A 88 12.01 -4.56 -11.27
N ALA A 89 12.47 -5.16 -12.36
CA ALA A 89 11.81 -6.30 -13.01
C ALA A 89 11.78 -7.59 -12.17
N ARG A 90 12.61 -7.70 -11.12
CA ARG A 90 12.66 -8.86 -10.23
C ARG A 90 11.97 -8.61 -8.88
N ARG A 91 11.51 -7.40 -8.63
CA ARG A 91 10.80 -7.06 -7.39
C ARG A 91 9.37 -7.57 -7.46
N ARG A 92 8.84 -7.92 -6.29
CA ARG A 92 7.48 -8.43 -6.14
C ARG A 92 6.63 -7.41 -5.40
N ALA A 93 5.39 -7.26 -5.83
CA ALA A 93 4.40 -6.46 -5.14
C ALA A 93 3.37 -7.32 -4.41
N TYR A 94 2.85 -6.81 -3.30
CA TYR A 94 1.77 -7.39 -2.52
C TYR A 94 0.67 -6.34 -2.39
N VAL A 95 -0.53 -6.64 -2.88
CA VAL A 95 -1.70 -5.78 -2.69
C VAL A 95 -2.50 -6.34 -1.51
N ILE A 96 -2.63 -5.55 -0.45
CA ILE A 96 -3.04 -6.00 0.87
C ILE A 96 -4.42 -5.43 1.21
N GLU A 97 -5.33 -6.29 1.63
CA GLU A 97 -6.64 -5.96 2.18
C GLU A 97 -6.73 -6.52 3.62
N LEU A 98 -6.85 -5.65 4.60
CA LEU A 98 -6.93 -6.03 6.01
C LEU A 98 -8.36 -6.46 6.36
N LYS A 99 -8.48 -7.66 6.93
CA LYS A 99 -9.73 -8.22 7.43
C LYS A 99 -9.50 -8.81 8.81
N ARG A 100 -9.98 -8.10 9.84
CA ARG A 100 -9.81 -8.49 11.24
C ARG A 100 -10.34 -9.91 11.49
N GLY A 101 -9.53 -10.72 12.17
CA GLY A 101 -9.89 -12.09 12.58
C GLY A 101 -10.03 -13.09 11.43
N MET A 102 -9.64 -12.72 10.20
CA MET A 102 -9.65 -13.63 9.06
C MET A 102 -8.26 -14.25 8.85
N PRO A 103 -8.18 -15.56 8.57
CA PRO A 103 -6.91 -16.18 8.22
C PRO A 103 -6.36 -15.60 6.92
N VAL A 104 -5.02 -15.56 6.80
CA VAL A 104 -4.35 -15.08 5.57
C VAL A 104 -4.73 -15.91 4.35
N ARG A 105 -5.15 -15.22 3.29
CA ARG A 105 -5.44 -15.79 1.97
C ARG A 105 -4.59 -15.08 0.93
N LEU A 106 -3.96 -15.87 0.06
CA LEU A 106 -3.20 -15.40 -1.09
C LEU A 106 -3.99 -15.69 -2.36
N GLY A 107 -3.91 -14.80 -3.35
CA GLY A 107 -4.51 -15.04 -4.67
C GLY A 107 -3.92 -14.18 -5.78
N GLY A 108 -3.92 -14.73 -6.99
CA GLY A 108 -3.61 -14.03 -8.24
C GLY A 108 -4.90 -13.57 -8.94
N GLY A 109 -5.63 -12.64 -8.34
CA GLY A 109 -6.90 -12.13 -8.87
C GLY A 109 -8.08 -12.27 -7.91
N ALA A 110 -8.80 -11.14 -7.75
CA ALA A 110 -10.07 -10.94 -7.04
C ALA A 110 -10.40 -11.89 -5.87
N VAL A 111 -9.56 -11.92 -4.83
CA VAL A 111 -9.98 -12.37 -3.49
C VAL A 111 -10.83 -11.26 -2.83
N GLY A 112 -11.96 -10.90 -3.47
CA GLY A 112 -12.87 -9.86 -3.00
C GLY A 112 -13.18 -8.76 -4.02
N VAL A 113 -14.38 -8.21 -3.92
CA VAL A 113 -14.90 -7.10 -4.77
C VAL A 113 -14.03 -5.82 -4.67
N GLN A 114 -13.20 -5.70 -3.63
CA GLN A 114 -12.39 -4.51 -3.32
C GLN A 114 -10.98 -4.49 -3.92
N LEU A 115 -10.62 -5.49 -4.75
CA LEU A 115 -9.32 -5.57 -5.42
C LEU A 115 -9.42 -5.38 -6.95
N ARG A 116 -10.55 -4.88 -7.45
CA ARG A 116 -10.79 -4.67 -8.89
C ARG A 116 -9.71 -3.82 -9.56
N ASN A 117 -9.08 -2.89 -8.83
CA ASN A 117 -8.04 -2.00 -9.35
C ASN A 117 -6.64 -2.34 -8.81
N ALA A 118 -6.42 -3.55 -8.29
CA ALA A 118 -5.10 -3.99 -7.81
C ALA A 118 -4.04 -3.90 -8.91
N ALA A 119 -4.35 -4.38 -10.12
CA ALA A 119 -3.45 -4.28 -11.27
C ALA A 119 -3.12 -2.82 -11.61
N SER A 120 -4.11 -1.93 -11.62
CA SER A 120 -3.90 -0.51 -11.89
C SER A 120 -3.04 0.17 -10.83
N ALA A 121 -3.19 -0.18 -9.56
CA ALA A 121 -2.36 0.36 -8.48
C ALA A 121 -0.91 -0.09 -8.61
N VAL A 122 -0.67 -1.37 -8.96
CA VAL A 122 0.67 -1.90 -9.24
C VAL A 122 1.28 -1.20 -10.46
N GLN A 123 0.52 -1.05 -11.54
CA GLN A 123 0.98 -0.33 -12.74
C GLN A 123 1.31 1.14 -12.45
N ALA A 124 0.51 1.83 -11.62
CA ALA A 124 0.81 3.21 -11.22
C ALA A 124 2.11 3.32 -10.43
N VAL A 125 2.46 2.32 -9.60
CA VAL A 125 3.76 2.25 -8.93
C VAL A 125 4.87 1.92 -9.93
N ALA A 126 4.65 1.01 -10.88
CA ALA A 126 5.63 0.69 -11.93
C ALA A 126 5.94 1.89 -12.84
N GLN A 127 4.95 2.74 -13.12
CA GLN A 127 5.13 3.98 -13.90
C GLN A 127 6.05 5.01 -13.22
N GLN A 128 6.39 4.85 -11.94
CA GLN A 128 7.41 5.67 -11.27
C GLN A 128 8.83 5.34 -11.79
N GLY A 129 9.01 4.21 -12.47
CA GLY A 129 10.21 3.86 -13.24
C GLY A 129 11.35 3.23 -12.43
N ASP A 130 11.43 3.53 -11.14
CA ASP A 130 12.50 3.06 -10.24
C ASP A 130 12.04 2.02 -9.22
N VAL A 131 10.74 1.78 -9.06
CA VAL A 131 10.17 0.91 -8.00
C VAL A 131 9.85 -0.50 -8.48
N LEU A 132 9.12 -0.65 -9.58
CA LEU A 132 8.69 -1.94 -10.13
C LEU A 132 8.90 -1.95 -11.64
N GLY A 133 9.18 -3.12 -12.22
CA GLY A 133 9.13 -3.31 -13.67
C GLY A 133 7.69 -3.19 -14.20
N ALA A 134 7.54 -2.84 -15.48
CA ALA A 134 6.23 -2.70 -16.12
C ALA A 134 5.36 -3.98 -16.01
N GLU A 135 6.01 -5.15 -16.11
CA GLU A 135 5.38 -6.47 -16.03
C GLU A 135 5.56 -7.12 -14.64
N ALA A 136 5.76 -6.32 -13.59
CA ALA A 136 6.03 -6.87 -12.26
C ALA A 136 4.86 -7.72 -11.76
N ALA A 137 5.18 -8.95 -11.36
CA ALA A 137 4.21 -9.84 -10.72
C ALA A 137 3.75 -9.27 -9.37
N TYR A 138 2.47 -9.42 -9.09
CA TYR A 138 1.90 -9.08 -7.80
C TYR A 138 1.06 -10.21 -7.23
N VAL A 139 0.97 -10.25 -5.91
CA VAL A 139 0.13 -11.18 -5.16
C VAL A 139 -0.89 -10.37 -4.37
N THR A 140 -2.16 -10.78 -4.41
CA THR A 140 -3.15 -10.21 -3.50
C THR A 140 -3.14 -10.97 -2.18
N VAL A 141 -3.20 -10.23 -1.09
CA VAL A 141 -3.14 -10.75 0.29
C VAL A 141 -4.34 -10.19 1.04
N ALA A 142 -5.16 -11.06 1.61
CA ALA A 142 -6.27 -10.66 2.47
C ALA A 142 -6.22 -11.41 3.79
N GLY A 143 -6.48 -10.75 4.92
CA GLY A 143 -6.46 -11.39 6.23
C GLY A 143 -6.17 -10.43 7.37
N ASP A 144 -6.01 -11.00 8.57
CA ASP A 144 -5.67 -10.23 9.75
C ASP A 144 -4.26 -9.63 9.65
N GLY A 145 -4.10 -8.39 10.12
CA GLY A 145 -2.85 -7.65 10.00
C GLY A 145 -1.67 -8.36 10.66
N ALA A 146 -1.86 -8.94 11.85
CA ALA A 146 -0.78 -9.62 12.57
C ALA A 146 -0.32 -10.88 11.83
N GLU A 147 -1.25 -11.64 11.25
CA GLU A 147 -0.92 -12.81 10.45
C GLU A 147 -0.22 -12.44 9.14
N ILE A 148 -0.65 -11.36 8.48
CA ILE A 148 0.00 -10.85 7.26
C ILE A 148 1.44 -10.43 7.56
N VAL A 149 1.66 -9.69 8.66
CA VAL A 149 3.02 -9.32 9.11
C VAL A 149 3.88 -10.56 9.34
N ALA A 150 3.33 -11.58 10.02
CA ALA A 150 4.05 -12.83 10.27
C ALA A 150 4.36 -13.60 8.98
N MET A 151 3.42 -13.67 8.05
CA MET A 151 3.56 -14.33 6.75
C MET A 151 4.63 -13.65 5.90
N LEU A 152 4.56 -12.32 5.74
CA LEU A 152 5.57 -11.55 5.04
C LEU A 152 6.93 -11.71 5.73
N GLY A 153 6.95 -11.73 7.06
CA GLY A 153 8.10 -11.99 7.93
C GLY A 153 8.90 -13.27 7.62
N ARG A 154 8.26 -14.33 7.11
CA ARG A 154 8.90 -15.63 6.85
C ARG A 154 9.55 -15.76 5.46
N GLY A 155 9.31 -14.82 4.54
CA GLY A 155 9.75 -14.90 3.14
C GLY A 155 11.24 -14.65 2.85
N GLY A 156 12.08 -14.45 3.87
CA GLY A 156 13.50 -14.07 3.70
C GLY A 156 14.50 -15.22 3.53
N ARG A 157 14.06 -16.44 3.21
CA ARG A 157 14.95 -17.57 2.91
C ARG A 157 14.49 -18.34 1.69
N SER A 158 14.97 -17.94 0.51
CA SER A 158 15.07 -18.77 -0.68
C SER A 158 16.23 -18.25 -1.52
#